data_AF-U6H365-F1
#
_entry.id   AF-U6H365-F1
#
_cell.length_a   1.000
_cell.length_b   1.000
_cell.length_c   1.000
_cell.angle_alpha   90.00
_cell.angle_beta   90.00
_cell.angle_gamma   90.00
#
_symmetry.space_group_name_H-M   'P 1'
#
loop_
_entity.id
_entity.type
_entity.pdbx_description
1 polymer ?
#
loop_
_entity_poly.entity_id
_entity_poly.type
_entity_poly.pdbx_seq_one_letter_code
_entity_poly.pdbx_strand_id
1 'polypeptide(L)'
;MASFDRPALLHVIDALEGVPSEAECQRLLDVLTATAAETKSLSVRDVSLLREAGSKLRAMISERSRLATALRKKMEERKRLADYELGVSKEGSAPDQGRFRQSMYSLMSSELKRKITALDAGIAKRERKLKFYRSKLRTALRQKEQKALSLRLLAQKRLANVTITAKEANALSIAMLIMNRPRKGNYVPSNAEAMEIMKIGSEIAEALHHSRLVLSGILQETSSDDETAACPRCIYLKEHLERCAALQKEADMYILQVRSVLNIFPQDKFKEVMKNLEEGTLQLRRQSELARRVLEARSY
;
A
#
# COMPACT_ATOMS: atom_id res chain seq x y z
N MET A 1 -13.29 0.53 44.51
CA MET A 1 -12.47 0.26 43.31
C MET A 1 -12.64 1.43 42.36
N ALA A 2 -11.68 2.36 42.36
CA ALA A 2 -11.72 3.54 41.50
C ALA A 2 -11.41 3.13 40.05
N SER A 3 -12.37 3.29 39.15
CA SER A 3 -12.12 3.21 37.71
C SER A 3 -11.31 4.43 37.33
N PHE A 4 -10.04 4.22 36.98
CA PHE A 4 -9.21 5.22 36.34
C PHE A 4 -9.87 5.61 35.01
N ASP A 5 -10.57 6.74 35.00
CA ASP A 5 -10.96 7.43 33.78
C ASP A 5 -9.68 7.82 33.04
N ARG A 6 -9.35 7.05 32.00
CA ARG A 6 -8.27 7.43 31.08
C ARG A 6 -8.68 8.74 30.41
N PRO A 7 -7.77 9.72 30.28
CA PRO A 7 -8.10 11.01 29.71
C PRO A 7 -8.60 10.83 28.27
N ALA A 8 -9.78 11.39 27.97
CA ALA A 8 -10.52 11.29 26.71
C ALA A 8 -9.72 11.64 25.44
N LEU A 9 -8.56 12.30 25.58
CA LEU A 9 -7.59 12.56 24.52
C LEU A 9 -6.95 11.28 23.95
N LEU A 10 -6.72 10.27 24.78
CA LEU A 10 -6.20 8.97 24.32
C LEU A 10 -7.19 8.28 23.38
N HIS A 11 -8.51 8.40 23.59
CA HIS A 11 -9.51 7.79 22.71
C HIS A 11 -9.60 8.42 21.31
N VAL A 12 -9.30 9.71 21.17
CA VAL A 12 -9.24 10.38 19.85
C VAL A 12 -8.02 9.92 19.05
N ILE A 13 -6.90 9.73 19.75
CA ILE A 13 -5.64 9.23 19.17
C ILE A 13 -5.79 7.75 18.80
N ASP A 14 -6.36 6.93 19.69
CA ASP A 14 -6.58 5.48 19.52
C ASP A 14 -7.60 5.16 18.40
N ALA A 15 -8.60 6.03 18.19
CA ALA A 15 -9.53 5.91 17.06
C ALA A 15 -8.84 6.06 15.68
N LEU A 16 -7.68 6.73 15.64
CA LEU A 16 -6.86 6.94 14.44
C LEU A 16 -5.57 6.08 14.41
N GLU A 17 -5.13 5.55 15.55
CA GLU A 17 -3.95 4.68 15.65
C GLU A 17 -4.16 3.37 14.89
N GLY A 18 -3.28 3.09 13.92
CA GLY A 18 -3.29 1.90 13.06
C GLY A 18 -4.32 1.95 11.92
N VAL A 19 -4.75 3.15 11.55
CA VAL A 19 -5.33 3.44 10.24
C VAL A 19 -4.18 3.55 9.22
N PRO A 20 -4.32 3.01 8.00
CA PRO A 20 -3.36 3.27 6.93
C PRO A 20 -3.09 4.76 6.77
N SER A 21 -1.81 5.13 6.69
CA SER A 21 -1.47 6.53 6.55
C SER A 21 -2.07 7.07 5.24
N GLU A 22 -2.39 8.35 5.23
CA GLU A 22 -2.87 9.02 4.02
C GLU A 22 -1.90 8.83 2.84
N ALA A 23 -0.60 8.77 3.13
CA ALA A 23 0.43 8.44 2.15
C ALA A 23 0.26 7.02 1.58
N GLU A 24 -0.10 6.02 2.38
CA GLU A 24 -0.33 4.66 1.85
C GLU A 24 -1.54 4.59 0.93
N CYS A 25 -2.62 5.28 1.29
CA CYS A 25 -3.80 5.42 0.46
C CYS A 25 -3.50 6.17 -0.85
N GLN A 26 -2.68 7.22 -0.79
CA GLN A 26 -2.25 7.97 -1.97
C GLN A 26 -1.41 7.10 -2.91
N ARG A 27 -0.43 6.36 -2.38
CA ARG A 27 0.34 5.40 -3.20
C ARG A 27 -0.55 4.40 -3.94
N LEU A 28 -1.60 3.89 -3.28
CA LEU A 28 -2.55 2.98 -3.94
C LEU A 28 -3.33 3.71 -5.05
N LEU A 29 -3.73 4.96 -4.84
CA LEU A 29 -4.38 5.76 -5.87
C LEU A 29 -3.46 5.99 -7.06
N ASP A 30 -2.19 6.32 -6.83
CA ASP A 30 -1.22 6.56 -7.89
C ASP A 30 -1.07 5.32 -8.78
N VAL A 31 -1.01 4.13 -8.18
CA VAL A 31 -0.94 2.86 -8.92
C VAL A 31 -2.24 2.57 -9.70
N LEU A 32 -3.41 2.97 -9.19
CA LEU A 32 -4.69 2.79 -9.88
C LEU A 32 -4.93 3.82 -11.00
N THR A 33 -4.19 4.92 -10.99
CA THR A 33 -4.33 6.02 -11.95
C THR A 33 -3.25 5.93 -13.04
N ALA A 34 -2.97 4.70 -13.49
CA ALA A 34 -2.01 4.45 -14.55
C ALA A 34 -2.42 5.16 -15.85
N THR A 35 -1.45 5.73 -16.54
CA THR A 35 -1.67 6.45 -17.80
C THR A 35 -2.07 5.50 -18.94
N ALA A 36 -2.64 6.03 -20.02
CA ALA A 36 -2.95 5.25 -21.22
C ALA A 36 -1.69 4.57 -21.81
N ALA A 37 -0.52 5.17 -21.64
CA ALA A 37 0.75 4.59 -22.06
C ALA A 37 1.17 3.37 -21.21
N GLU A 38 0.77 3.35 -19.94
CA GLU A 38 1.12 2.31 -18.95
C GLU A 38 0.09 1.18 -18.86
N THR A 39 -1.01 1.27 -19.62
CA THR A 39 -2.13 0.31 -19.61
C THR A 39 -2.37 -0.32 -20.98
N LYS A 40 -1.40 -0.23 -21.90
CA LYS A 40 -1.54 -0.69 -23.29
C LYS A 40 -1.88 -2.17 -23.42
N SER A 41 -1.48 -3.00 -22.46
CA SER A 41 -1.75 -4.44 -22.50
C SER A 41 -3.03 -4.84 -21.77
N LEU A 42 -3.71 -3.89 -21.13
CA LEU A 42 -4.93 -4.13 -20.39
C LEU A 42 -6.14 -4.14 -21.31
N SER A 43 -7.07 -5.06 -21.05
CA SER A 43 -8.36 -5.05 -21.72
C SER A 43 -9.23 -3.86 -21.28
N VAL A 44 -10.26 -3.50 -22.07
CA VAL A 44 -11.24 -2.47 -21.69
C VAL A 44 -11.85 -2.76 -20.31
N ARG A 45 -12.10 -4.04 -20.01
CA ARG A 45 -12.62 -4.49 -18.71
C ARG A 45 -11.63 -4.25 -17.57
N ASP A 46 -10.36 -4.52 -17.81
CA ASP A 46 -9.27 -4.31 -16.86
C ASP A 46 -9.13 -2.81 -16.53
N VAL A 47 -9.16 -1.94 -17.54
CA VAL A 47 -9.11 -0.48 -17.36
C VAL A 47 -10.35 0.04 -16.61
N SER A 48 -11.55 -0.48 -16.93
CA SER A 48 -12.77 -0.14 -16.20
C SER A 48 -12.67 -0.51 -14.73
N LEU A 49 -12.10 -1.68 -14.42
CA LEU A 49 -11.89 -2.15 -13.05
C LEU A 49 -10.94 -1.22 -12.27
N LEU A 50 -9.84 -0.78 -12.88
CA LEU A 50 -8.91 0.19 -12.26
C LEU A 50 -9.62 1.50 -11.91
N ARG A 51 -10.42 2.04 -12.84
CA ARG A 51 -11.16 3.29 -12.66
C ARG A 51 -12.21 3.19 -11.54
N GLU A 52 -12.95 2.08 -11.51
CA GLU A 52 -13.96 1.83 -10.48
C GLU A 52 -13.31 1.67 -9.10
N ALA A 53 -12.20 0.91 -9.02
CA ALA A 53 -11.42 0.75 -7.80
C ALA A 53 -10.87 2.09 -7.29
N GLY A 54 -10.30 2.91 -8.17
CA GLY A 54 -9.79 4.24 -7.82
C GLY A 54 -10.89 5.15 -7.29
N SER A 55 -12.07 5.14 -7.93
CA SER A 55 -13.23 5.92 -7.48
C SER A 55 -13.75 5.46 -6.12
N LYS A 56 -13.84 4.15 -5.91
CA LYS A 56 -14.21 3.55 -4.62
C LYS A 56 -13.19 3.87 -3.52
N LEU A 57 -11.90 3.82 -3.82
CA LEU A 57 -10.84 4.17 -2.88
C LEU A 57 -10.92 5.65 -2.47
N ARG A 58 -11.10 6.57 -3.43
CA ARG A 58 -11.35 7.99 -3.15
C ARG A 58 -12.57 8.21 -2.26
N ALA A 59 -13.69 7.54 -2.55
CA ALA A 59 -14.89 7.61 -1.74
C ALA A 59 -14.65 7.10 -0.30
N MET A 60 -13.92 6.01 -0.12
CA MET A 60 -13.56 5.48 1.20
C MET A 60 -12.66 6.46 1.99
N ILE A 61 -11.69 7.10 1.34
CA ILE A 61 -10.80 8.10 1.97
C ILE A 61 -11.59 9.34 2.38
N SER A 62 -12.44 9.85 1.49
CA SER A 62 -13.29 11.01 1.76
C SER A 62 -14.26 10.75 2.91
N GLU A 63 -14.95 9.61 2.88
CA GLU A 63 -15.89 9.23 3.94
C GLU A 63 -15.17 9.05 5.29
N ARG A 64 -13.97 8.47 5.29
CA ARG A 64 -13.12 8.37 6.48
C ARG A 64 -12.81 9.75 7.05
N SER A 65 -12.35 10.70 6.22
CA SER A 65 -12.01 12.06 6.65
C SER A 65 -13.24 12.77 7.24
N ARG A 66 -14.39 12.64 6.58
CA ARG A 66 -15.68 13.18 7.05
C ARG A 66 -16.08 12.59 8.39
N LEU A 67 -16.00 11.27 8.56
CA LEU A 67 -16.34 10.58 9.80
C LEU A 67 -15.39 10.96 10.94
N ALA A 68 -14.09 11.06 10.69
CA ALA A 68 -13.10 11.46 11.68
C ALA A 68 -13.35 12.89 12.16
N THR A 69 -13.60 13.82 11.24
CA THR A 69 -13.95 15.21 11.57
C THR A 69 -15.24 15.29 12.39
N ALA A 70 -16.27 14.54 11.98
CA ALA A 70 -17.54 14.50 12.72
C ALA A 70 -17.40 13.87 14.11
N LEU A 71 -16.54 12.85 14.26
CA LEU A 71 -16.24 12.22 15.55
C LEU A 71 -15.56 13.22 16.49
N ARG A 72 -14.53 13.94 16.02
CA ARG A 72 -13.86 14.99 16.81
C ARG A 72 -14.85 16.03 17.34
N LYS A 73 -15.68 16.59 16.46
CA LYS A 73 -16.73 17.56 16.85
C LYS A 73 -17.67 17.01 17.92
N LYS A 74 -18.09 15.75 17.77
CA LYS A 74 -18.98 15.09 18.75
C LYS A 74 -18.31 14.81 20.09
N MET A 75 -17.02 14.45 20.08
CA MET A 75 -16.24 14.27 21.30
C MET A 75 -15.98 15.61 22.03
N GLU A 76 -15.73 16.68 21.30
CA GLU A 76 -15.63 18.04 21.86
C GLU A 76 -16.96 18.48 22.48
N GLU A 77 -18.07 18.27 21.79
CA GLU A 77 -19.43 18.56 22.31
C GLU A 77 -19.72 17.76 23.58
N ARG A 78 -19.41 16.46 23.58
CA ARG A 78 -19.55 15.59 24.76
C ARG A 78 -18.72 16.11 25.93
N LYS A 79 -17.47 16.49 25.69
CA LYS A 79 -16.58 17.04 26.72
C LYS A 79 -17.16 18.31 27.33
N ARG A 80 -17.61 19.26 26.50
CA ARG A 80 -18.24 20.50 26.96
C ARG A 80 -19.49 20.24 27.83
N LEU A 81 -20.32 19.28 27.44
CA LEU A 81 -21.52 18.93 28.22
C LEU A 81 -21.19 18.19 29.52
N ALA A 82 -20.16 17.35 29.54
CA ALA A 82 -19.68 16.71 30.76
C ALA A 82 -19.09 17.73 31.75
N ASP A 83 -18.31 18.70 31.25
CA ASP A 83 -17.78 19.81 32.06
C ASP A 83 -18.93 20.66 32.63
N TYR A 84 -19.98 20.91 31.83
CA TYR A 84 -21.19 21.58 32.28
C TYR A 84 -21.98 20.76 33.31
N GLU A 85 -22.08 19.44 33.15
CA GLU A 85 -22.76 18.55 34.10
C GLU A 85 -22.08 18.57 35.48
N LEU A 86 -20.74 18.58 35.48
CA LEU A 86 -19.95 18.73 36.70
C LEU A 86 -20.20 20.09 37.38
N GLY A 87 -20.35 21.17 36.60
CA GLY A 87 -20.70 22.50 37.12
C GLY A 87 -22.09 22.53 37.76
N VAL A 88 -23.11 22.07 37.02
CA VAL A 88 -24.51 21.99 37.48
C VAL A 88 -24.65 21.10 38.72
N SER A 89 -23.90 19.99 38.78
CA SER A 89 -23.94 19.07 39.93
C SER A 89 -23.31 19.68 41.18
N LYS A 90 -22.24 20.49 41.04
CA LYS A 90 -21.59 21.21 42.15
C LYS A 90 -22.49 22.33 42.69
N GLU A 91 -23.18 23.06 41.83
CA GLU A 91 -24.11 24.12 42.23
C GLU A 91 -25.38 23.56 42.88
N GLY A 92 -25.97 22.49 42.33
CA GLY A 92 -27.19 21.88 42.83
C GLY A 92 -27.06 21.10 44.15
N SER A 93 -25.83 20.92 44.66
CA SER A 93 -25.55 20.26 45.95
C SER A 93 -25.18 21.25 47.07
N ALA A 94 -25.33 22.55 46.83
CA ALA A 94 -25.14 23.58 47.85
C ALA A 94 -26.25 23.51 48.94
N PRO A 95 -25.90 23.58 50.24
CA PRO A 95 -26.83 23.32 51.34
C PRO A 95 -27.98 24.35 51.49
N ASP A 96 -27.89 25.53 50.87
CA ASP A 96 -28.86 26.64 51.02
C ASP A 96 -29.92 26.74 49.90
N GLN A 97 -30.16 25.69 49.12
CA GLN A 97 -31.11 25.75 48.01
C GLN A 97 -32.55 25.39 48.41
N GLY A 98 -33.50 26.30 48.16
CA GLY A 98 -34.93 26.04 48.32
C GLY A 98 -35.48 24.99 47.33
N ARG A 99 -36.61 24.33 47.70
CA ARG A 99 -37.22 23.20 46.96
C ARG A 99 -37.41 23.43 45.45
N PHE A 100 -37.76 24.65 45.04
CA PHE A 100 -37.94 25.01 43.63
C PHE A 100 -36.62 24.96 42.85
N ARG A 101 -35.52 25.49 43.40
CA ARG A 101 -34.19 25.42 42.77
C ARG A 101 -33.72 23.98 42.65
N GLN A 102 -33.93 23.17 43.68
CA GLN A 102 -33.58 21.75 43.67
C GLN A 102 -34.32 20.97 42.57
N SER A 103 -35.59 21.29 42.32
CA SER A 103 -36.37 20.70 41.22
C SER A 103 -35.90 21.18 39.83
N MET A 104 -35.49 22.44 39.70
CA MET A 104 -34.91 22.96 38.46
C MET A 104 -33.56 22.28 38.13
N TYR A 105 -32.67 22.14 39.12
CA TYR A 105 -31.38 21.46 38.93
C TYR A 105 -31.55 19.97 38.60
N SER A 106 -32.55 19.28 39.17
CA SER A 106 -32.82 17.88 38.85
C SER A 106 -33.33 17.70 37.41
N LEU A 107 -34.22 18.59 36.94
CA LEU A 107 -34.68 18.62 35.55
C LEU A 107 -33.53 18.88 34.58
N MET A 108 -32.71 19.91 34.83
CA MET A 108 -31.55 20.25 34.01
C MET A 108 -30.53 19.09 33.96
N SER A 109 -30.24 18.46 35.10
CA SER A 109 -29.36 17.29 35.16
C SER A 109 -29.91 16.13 34.34
N SER A 110 -31.22 15.87 34.41
CA SER A 110 -31.86 14.78 33.66
C SER A 110 -31.82 15.01 32.13
N GLU A 111 -32.04 16.25 31.67
CA GLU A 111 -31.94 16.60 30.25
C GLU A 111 -30.51 16.52 29.75
N LEU A 112 -29.56 16.98 30.56
CA LEU A 112 -28.14 16.94 30.23
C LEU A 112 -27.64 15.50 30.10
N LYS A 113 -28.01 14.63 31.04
CA LYS A 113 -27.74 13.17 30.96
C LYS A 113 -28.33 12.55 29.70
N ARG A 114 -29.56 12.91 29.32
CA ARG A 114 -30.17 12.45 28.06
C ARG A 114 -29.37 12.89 26.83
N LYS A 115 -28.93 14.16 26.79
CA LYS A 115 -28.10 14.70 25.70
C LYS A 115 -26.74 14.01 25.63
N ILE A 116 -26.07 13.81 26.76
CA ILE A 116 -24.78 13.08 26.82
C ILE A 116 -24.96 11.63 26.35
N THR A 117 -25.99 10.94 26.81
CA THR A 117 -26.28 9.55 26.39
C THR A 117 -26.53 9.46 24.87
N ALA A 118 -27.27 10.42 24.30
CA ALA A 118 -27.50 10.48 22.86
C ALA A 118 -26.21 10.75 22.07
N LEU A 119 -25.31 11.61 22.59
CA LEU A 119 -24.00 11.84 22.00
C LEU A 119 -23.12 10.60 22.06
N ASP A 120 -23.10 9.88 23.18
CA ASP A 120 -22.33 8.65 23.34
C ASP A 120 -22.79 7.57 22.36
N ALA A 121 -24.10 7.42 22.17
CA ALA A 121 -24.64 6.55 21.12
C ALA A 121 -24.20 6.98 19.70
N GLY A 122 -24.18 8.30 19.45
CA GLY A 122 -23.75 8.88 18.18
C GLY A 122 -22.25 8.74 17.91
N ILE A 123 -21.41 8.80 18.95
CA ILE A 123 -19.96 8.56 18.95
C ILE A 123 -19.72 7.08 18.63
N ALA A 124 -20.32 6.18 19.40
CA ALA A 124 -20.16 4.73 19.22
C ALA A 124 -20.61 4.27 17.82
N LYS A 125 -21.63 4.89 17.23
CA LYS A 125 -22.06 4.62 15.85
C LYS A 125 -21.00 5.04 14.82
N ARG A 126 -20.36 6.19 15.02
CA ARG A 126 -19.31 6.71 14.11
C ARG A 126 -18.01 5.93 14.24
N GLU A 127 -17.62 5.57 15.46
CA GLU A 127 -16.47 4.70 15.71
C GLU A 127 -16.63 3.34 15.03
N ARG A 128 -17.81 2.72 15.13
CA ARG A 128 -18.12 1.48 14.41
C ARG A 128 -17.98 1.65 12.90
N LYS A 129 -18.45 2.75 12.32
CA LYS A 129 -18.27 3.05 10.88
C LYS A 129 -16.81 3.25 10.51
N LEU A 130 -16.04 4.02 11.29
CA LEU A 130 -14.61 4.21 11.08
C LEU A 130 -13.85 2.88 11.15
N LYS A 131 -14.17 2.03 12.13
CA LYS A 131 -13.61 0.68 12.26
C LYS A 131 -13.91 -0.19 11.04
N PHE A 132 -15.11 -0.08 10.46
CA PHE A 132 -15.47 -0.76 9.22
C PHE A 132 -14.60 -0.31 8.04
N TYR A 133 -14.49 1.01 7.79
CA TYR A 133 -13.65 1.53 6.71
C TYR A 133 -12.16 1.20 6.93
N ARG A 134 -11.68 1.26 8.17
CA ARG A 134 -10.34 0.83 8.56
C ARG A 134 -10.09 -0.63 8.20
N SER A 135 -11.01 -1.54 8.53
CA SER A 135 -10.90 -2.96 8.17
C SER A 135 -10.87 -3.16 6.66
N LYS A 136 -11.69 -2.42 5.91
CA LYS A 136 -11.72 -2.47 4.44
C LYS A 136 -10.39 -2.00 3.83
N LEU A 137 -9.91 -0.83 4.22
CA LEU A 137 -8.63 -0.28 3.73
C LEU A 137 -7.44 -1.15 4.13
N ARG A 138 -7.39 -1.64 5.38
CA ARG A 138 -6.33 -2.56 5.85
C ARG A 138 -6.28 -3.84 5.04
N THR A 139 -7.41 -4.31 4.49
CA THR A 139 -7.43 -5.50 3.63
C THR A 139 -6.83 -5.20 2.26
N ALA A 140 -7.16 -4.05 1.66
CA ALA A 140 -6.56 -3.61 0.41
C ALA A 140 -5.04 -3.41 0.52
N LEU A 141 -4.54 -3.13 1.72
CA LEU A 141 -3.12 -2.90 2.02
C LEU A 141 -2.37 -4.14 2.50
N ARG A 142 -2.96 -5.33 2.40
CA ARG A 142 -2.24 -6.58 2.70
C ARG A 142 -1.22 -6.84 1.60
N GLN A 143 -0.04 -6.27 1.74
CA GLN A 143 1.04 -6.35 0.76
C GLN A 143 1.36 -7.79 0.35
N LYS A 144 1.30 -8.75 1.27
CA LYS A 144 1.52 -10.17 0.96
C LYS A 144 0.46 -10.73 0.01
N GLU A 145 -0.81 -10.41 0.26
CA GLU A 145 -1.93 -10.84 -0.58
C GLU A 145 -1.90 -10.16 -1.96
N GLN A 146 -1.58 -8.87 -1.99
CA GLN A 146 -1.42 -8.08 -3.21
C GLN A 146 -0.29 -8.63 -4.09
N LYS A 147 0.87 -8.94 -3.51
CA LYS A 147 2.01 -9.51 -4.22
C LYS A 147 1.70 -10.91 -4.77
N ALA A 148 1.07 -11.77 -3.96
CA ALA A 148 0.62 -13.09 -4.38
C ALA A 148 -0.37 -13.01 -5.55
N LEU A 149 -1.38 -12.14 -5.45
CA LEU A 149 -2.39 -11.96 -6.49
C LEU A 149 -1.79 -11.35 -7.76
N SER A 150 -0.88 -10.38 -7.63
CA SER A 150 -0.15 -9.81 -8.77
C SER A 150 0.62 -10.89 -9.54
N LEU A 151 1.34 -11.75 -8.83
CA LEU A 151 2.13 -12.82 -9.43
C LEU A 151 1.25 -13.84 -10.16
N ARG A 152 0.11 -14.18 -9.56
CA ARG A 152 -0.90 -15.03 -10.20
C ARG A 152 -1.48 -14.42 -11.46
N LEU A 153 -1.89 -13.14 -11.41
CA LEU A 153 -2.46 -12.45 -12.57
C LEU A 153 -1.46 -12.39 -13.72
N LEU A 154 -0.19 -12.14 -13.42
CA LEU A 154 0.89 -12.18 -14.41
C LEU A 154 0.98 -13.56 -15.07
N ALA A 155 1.04 -14.62 -14.28
CA ALA A 155 1.11 -16.01 -14.76
C ALA A 155 -0.14 -16.40 -15.56
N GLN A 156 -1.33 -16.06 -15.06
CA GLN A 156 -2.61 -16.36 -15.72
C GLN A 156 -2.72 -15.68 -17.08
N LYS A 157 -2.30 -14.41 -17.19
CA LYS A 157 -2.31 -13.69 -18.46
C LYS A 157 -1.32 -14.28 -19.45
N ARG A 158 -0.11 -14.67 -18.98
CA ARG A 158 0.84 -15.40 -19.82
C ARG A 158 0.32 -16.73 -20.33
N LEU A 159 -0.33 -17.53 -19.48
CA LEU A 159 -0.98 -18.78 -19.90
C LEU A 159 -2.06 -18.54 -20.95
N ALA A 160 -2.69 -17.37 -20.94
CA ALA A 160 -3.64 -16.93 -21.96
C ALA A 160 -2.97 -16.25 -23.18
N ASN A 161 -1.65 -16.30 -23.31
CA ASN A 161 -0.85 -15.63 -24.34
C ASN A 161 -1.01 -14.10 -24.37
N VAL A 162 -1.35 -13.49 -23.23
CA VAL A 162 -1.43 -12.03 -23.06
C VAL A 162 -0.24 -11.57 -22.24
N THR A 163 0.61 -10.73 -22.83
CA THR A 163 1.73 -10.12 -22.12
C THR A 163 1.23 -8.92 -21.32
N ILE A 164 1.26 -9.01 -19.99
CA ILE A 164 1.07 -7.85 -19.12
C ILE A 164 2.36 -7.55 -18.37
N THR A 165 2.60 -6.28 -18.07
CA THR A 165 3.73 -5.90 -17.23
C THR A 165 3.45 -6.22 -15.76
N ALA A 166 4.51 -6.38 -14.97
CA ALA A 166 4.38 -6.56 -13.52
C ALA A 166 3.71 -5.35 -12.83
N LYS A 167 3.85 -4.14 -13.39
CA LYS A 167 3.14 -2.94 -12.93
C LYS A 167 1.64 -3.05 -13.16
N GLU A 168 1.22 -3.45 -14.34
CA GLU A 168 -0.19 -3.66 -14.68
C GLU A 168 -0.81 -4.79 -13.83
N ALA A 169 -0.08 -5.89 -13.64
CA ALA A 169 -0.49 -6.98 -12.75
C ALA A 169 -0.70 -6.50 -11.31
N ASN A 170 0.18 -5.62 -10.82
CA ASN A 170 0.08 -5.03 -9.49
C ASN A 170 -1.09 -4.05 -9.37
N ALA A 171 -1.34 -3.23 -10.39
CA ALA A 171 -2.50 -2.34 -10.42
C ALA A 171 -3.81 -3.13 -10.41
N LEU A 172 -3.90 -4.20 -11.19
CA LEU A 172 -5.05 -5.10 -11.20
C LEU A 172 -5.23 -5.82 -9.87
N SER A 173 -4.16 -6.27 -9.23
CA SER A 173 -4.26 -6.93 -7.93
C SER A 173 -4.81 -6.00 -6.86
N ILE A 174 -4.37 -4.74 -6.81
CA ILE A 174 -4.91 -3.70 -5.93
C ILE A 174 -6.39 -3.46 -6.25
N ALA A 175 -6.72 -3.29 -7.54
CA ALA A 175 -8.10 -3.02 -7.96
C ALA A 175 -9.04 -4.16 -7.57
N MET A 176 -8.62 -5.40 -7.79
CA MET A 176 -9.36 -6.58 -7.33
C MET A 176 -9.56 -6.57 -5.82
N LEU A 177 -8.52 -6.32 -5.02
CA LEU A 177 -8.61 -6.28 -3.55
C LEU A 177 -9.59 -5.20 -3.04
N ILE A 178 -9.65 -4.04 -3.70
CA ILE A 178 -10.57 -2.94 -3.36
C ILE A 178 -12.00 -3.27 -3.78
N MET A 179 -12.17 -3.82 -4.97
CA MET A 179 -13.48 -4.10 -5.55
C MET A 179 -14.14 -5.31 -4.90
N ASN A 180 -13.43 -6.44 -4.89
CA ASN A 180 -13.91 -7.74 -4.44
C ASN A 180 -12.88 -8.36 -3.50
N ARG A 181 -13.21 -8.56 -2.22
CA ARG A 181 -12.30 -9.32 -1.33
C ARG A 181 -12.13 -10.72 -1.91
N PRO A 182 -10.92 -11.11 -2.32
CA PRO A 182 -10.67 -12.47 -2.76
C PRO A 182 -10.93 -13.43 -1.59
N ARG A 183 -11.51 -14.61 -1.87
CA ARG A 183 -11.61 -15.68 -0.87
C ARG A 183 -10.20 -16.19 -0.56
N LYS A 184 -9.96 -16.75 0.63
CA LYS A 184 -8.60 -17.19 1.07
C LYS A 184 -7.86 -18.09 0.05
N GLY A 185 -8.56 -18.86 -0.80
CA GLY A 185 -7.97 -19.68 -1.87
C GLY A 185 -7.52 -18.91 -3.12
N ASN A 186 -7.93 -17.65 -3.29
CA ASN A 186 -7.60 -16.83 -4.45
C ASN A 186 -6.16 -16.29 -4.43
N TYR A 187 -5.36 -16.63 -3.42
CA TYR A 187 -3.95 -16.25 -3.33
C TYR A 187 -2.97 -17.39 -3.59
N VAL A 188 -3.49 -18.62 -3.76
CA VAL A 188 -2.69 -19.81 -4.06
C VAL A 188 -2.70 -20.04 -5.57
N PRO A 189 -1.58 -19.81 -6.28
CA PRO A 189 -1.42 -20.27 -7.65
C PRO A 189 -1.75 -21.76 -7.82
N SER A 190 -2.42 -22.09 -8.91
CA SER A 190 -2.55 -23.45 -9.44
C SER A 190 -1.20 -23.99 -9.93
N ASN A 191 -1.10 -25.30 -10.18
CA ASN A 191 0.12 -25.90 -10.71
C ASN A 191 0.56 -25.27 -12.05
N ALA A 192 -0.39 -24.97 -12.94
CA ALA A 192 -0.09 -24.31 -14.20
C ALA A 192 0.45 -22.89 -13.98
N GLU A 193 -0.20 -22.10 -13.12
CA GLU A 193 0.30 -20.77 -12.74
C GLU A 193 1.70 -20.86 -12.11
N ALA A 194 1.95 -21.85 -11.24
CA ALA A 194 3.25 -22.04 -10.60
C ALA A 194 4.37 -22.38 -11.58
N MET A 195 4.10 -23.21 -12.58
CA MET A 195 5.06 -23.51 -13.66
C MET A 195 5.39 -22.25 -14.47
N GLU A 196 4.38 -21.44 -14.79
CA GLU A 196 4.58 -20.20 -15.54
C GLU A 196 5.35 -19.16 -14.70
N ILE A 197 5.10 -19.08 -13.39
CA ILE A 197 5.89 -18.25 -12.47
C ILE A 197 7.37 -18.70 -12.49
N MET A 198 7.65 -20.00 -12.44
CA MET A 198 9.05 -20.46 -12.54
C MET A 198 9.68 -20.06 -13.88
N LYS A 199 8.94 -20.22 -14.98
CA LYS A 199 9.39 -19.85 -16.32
C LYS A 199 9.70 -18.34 -16.43
N ILE A 200 8.81 -17.47 -15.95
CA ILE A 200 9.06 -16.02 -15.87
C ILE A 200 10.35 -15.73 -15.09
N GLY A 201 10.55 -16.42 -13.96
CA GLY A 201 11.75 -16.25 -13.15
C GLY A 201 13.03 -16.66 -13.89
N SER A 202 13.01 -17.78 -14.62
CA SER A 202 14.15 -18.22 -15.44
C SER A 202 14.45 -17.22 -16.56
N GLU A 203 13.44 -16.70 -17.25
CA GLU A 203 13.64 -15.72 -18.33
C GLU A 203 14.23 -14.41 -17.82
N ILE A 204 13.80 -13.93 -16.64
CA ILE A 204 14.40 -12.75 -16.01
C ILE A 204 15.86 -13.03 -15.63
N ALA A 205 16.16 -14.23 -15.10
CA ALA A 205 17.54 -14.60 -14.76
C ALA A 205 18.44 -14.67 -16.01
N GLU A 206 17.94 -15.21 -17.12
CA GLU A 206 18.62 -15.22 -18.42
C GLU A 206 18.85 -13.81 -18.95
N ALA A 207 17.84 -12.93 -18.87
CA ALA A 207 17.96 -11.53 -19.28
C ALA A 207 19.00 -10.77 -18.43
N LEU A 208 19.06 -11.02 -17.12
CA LEU A 208 20.07 -10.45 -16.23
C LEU A 208 21.47 -10.93 -16.63
N HIS A 209 21.63 -12.22 -16.91
CA HIS A 209 22.90 -12.78 -17.34
C HIS A 209 23.34 -12.21 -18.69
N HIS A 210 22.44 -12.12 -19.67
CA HIS A 210 22.72 -11.54 -20.98
C HIS A 210 23.11 -10.07 -20.87
N SER A 211 22.34 -9.27 -20.13
CA SER A 211 22.65 -7.84 -19.92
C SER A 211 24.01 -7.65 -19.24
N ARG A 212 24.39 -8.57 -18.34
CA ARG A 212 25.72 -8.58 -17.72
C ARG A 212 26.82 -8.83 -18.75
N LEU A 213 26.66 -9.82 -19.62
CA LEU A 213 27.64 -10.13 -20.67
C LEU A 213 27.81 -8.95 -21.64
N VAL A 214 26.71 -8.36 -22.08
CA VAL A 214 26.72 -7.18 -22.96
C VAL A 214 27.43 -6.01 -22.28
N LEU A 215 27.10 -5.72 -21.01
CA LEU A 215 27.75 -4.67 -20.25
C LEU A 215 29.26 -4.90 -20.09
N SER A 216 29.70 -6.14 -19.84
CA SER A 216 31.13 -6.47 -19.78
C SER A 216 31.84 -6.28 -21.12
N GLY A 217 31.20 -6.63 -22.25
CA GLY A 217 31.74 -6.39 -23.59
C GLY A 217 31.91 -4.89 -23.88
N ILE A 218 30.86 -4.10 -23.61
CA ILE A 218 30.93 -2.64 -23.77
C ILE A 218 32.06 -2.06 -22.93
N LEU A 219 32.22 -2.49 -21.67
CA LEU A 219 33.27 -1.99 -20.78
C LEU A 219 34.68 -2.26 -21.29
N GLN A 220 34.93 -3.46 -21.83
CA GLN A 220 36.23 -3.80 -22.43
C GLN A 220 36.52 -2.88 -23.62
N GLU A 221 35.54 -2.66 -24.49
CA GLU A 221 35.66 -1.78 -25.65
C GLU A 221 35.75 -0.29 -25.25
N THR A 222 35.18 0.12 -24.12
CA THR A 222 35.32 1.51 -23.68
C THR A 222 36.70 1.74 -23.08
N SER A 223 37.27 0.76 -22.37
CA SER A 223 38.59 0.90 -21.74
C SER A 223 39.77 0.98 -22.71
N SER A 224 39.58 0.63 -23.99
CA SER A 224 40.65 0.59 -25.00
C SER A 224 40.77 1.85 -25.87
N ASP A 225 39.76 2.74 -25.88
CA ASP A 225 39.73 3.89 -26.80
C ASP A 225 40.14 5.20 -26.11
N ASP A 226 41.04 5.91 -26.80
CA ASP A 226 41.62 7.21 -26.47
C ASP A 226 40.61 8.38 -26.47
N GLU A 227 40.98 9.36 -25.67
CA GLU A 227 40.29 10.59 -25.28
C GLU A 227 39.74 11.42 -26.46
N THR A 228 38.43 11.38 -26.71
CA THR A 228 37.75 12.47 -27.44
C THR A 228 36.34 12.76 -26.91
N ALA A 229 36.00 14.05 -26.93
CA ALA A 229 34.93 14.72 -26.17
C ALA A 229 33.47 14.32 -26.50
N ALA A 230 33.23 13.34 -27.37
CA ALA A 230 31.91 12.81 -27.66
C ALA A 230 31.98 11.32 -27.98
N CYS A 231 32.42 10.51 -27.01
CA CYS A 231 32.52 9.06 -27.18
C CYS A 231 31.12 8.44 -27.42
N PRO A 232 30.80 7.97 -28.64
CA PRO A 232 29.51 7.35 -28.94
C PRO A 232 29.29 6.08 -28.10
N ARG A 233 30.38 5.41 -27.71
CA ARG A 233 30.36 4.27 -26.79
C ARG A 233 29.96 4.67 -25.37
N CYS A 234 30.32 5.87 -24.89
CA CYS A 234 29.83 6.38 -23.61
C CYS A 234 28.32 6.66 -23.63
N ILE A 235 27.78 7.14 -24.76
CA ILE A 235 26.33 7.31 -24.95
C ILE A 235 25.64 5.94 -24.92
N TYR A 236 26.14 4.97 -25.69
CA TYR A 236 25.61 3.61 -25.70
C TYR A 236 25.68 2.93 -24.32
N LEU A 237 26.80 3.12 -23.60
CA LEU A 237 26.97 2.63 -22.23
C LEU A 237 25.95 3.25 -21.27
N LYS A 238 25.69 4.56 -21.37
CA LYS A 238 24.65 5.24 -20.57
C LYS A 238 23.26 4.67 -20.85
N GLU A 239 22.89 4.53 -22.13
CA GLU A 239 21.60 3.94 -22.50
C GLU A 239 21.47 2.49 -22.00
N HIS A 240 22.53 1.69 -22.13
CA HIS A 240 22.51 0.30 -21.67
C HIS A 240 22.43 0.22 -20.15
N LEU A 241 23.09 1.13 -19.41
CA LEU A 241 22.97 1.24 -17.96
C LEU A 241 21.54 1.55 -17.50
N GLU A 242 20.80 2.39 -18.24
CA GLU A 242 19.40 2.65 -17.95
C GLU A 242 18.53 1.40 -18.13
N ARG A 243 18.77 0.62 -19.20
CA ARG A 243 18.09 -0.66 -19.42
C ARG A 243 18.42 -1.68 -18.33
N CYS A 244 19.69 -1.78 -17.93
CA CYS A 244 20.13 -2.62 -16.81
C CYS A 244 19.45 -2.22 -15.49
N ALA A 245 19.33 -0.92 -15.21
CA ALA A 245 18.64 -0.42 -14.02
C ALA A 245 17.13 -0.76 -14.04
N ALA A 246 16.49 -0.65 -15.20
CA ALA A 246 15.09 -1.04 -15.37
C ALA A 246 14.90 -2.55 -15.12
N LEU A 247 15.76 -3.39 -15.69
CA LEU A 247 15.74 -4.85 -15.52
C LEU A 247 16.01 -5.26 -14.06
N GLN A 248 16.98 -4.63 -13.40
CA GLN A 248 17.24 -4.86 -11.96
C GLN A 248 16.01 -4.54 -11.11
N LYS A 249 15.35 -3.43 -11.39
CA LYS A 249 14.14 -3.03 -10.66
C LYS A 249 13.00 -4.02 -10.88
N GLU A 250 12.87 -4.55 -12.09
CA GLU A 250 11.90 -5.60 -12.40
C GLU A 250 12.22 -6.90 -11.64
N ALA A 251 13.47 -7.35 -11.67
CA ALA A 251 13.93 -8.54 -10.96
C ALA A 251 13.75 -8.42 -9.43
N ASP A 252 14.15 -7.29 -8.84
CA ASP A 252 13.99 -7.02 -7.41
C ASP A 252 12.51 -7.05 -7.00
N MET A 253 11.62 -6.47 -7.82
CA MET A 253 10.19 -6.52 -7.59
C MET A 253 9.64 -7.95 -7.69
N TYR A 254 10.10 -8.71 -8.69
CA TYR A 254 9.70 -10.10 -8.90
C TYR A 254 10.14 -11.01 -7.74
N ILE A 255 11.39 -10.89 -7.28
CA ILE A 255 11.95 -11.56 -6.09
C ILE A 255 11.05 -11.29 -4.88
N LEU A 256 10.67 -10.04 -4.65
CA LEU A 256 9.79 -9.67 -3.54
C LEU A 256 8.38 -10.28 -3.66
N GLN A 257 7.87 -10.43 -4.88
CA GLN A 257 6.58 -11.08 -5.13
C GLN A 257 6.65 -12.58 -4.87
N VAL A 258 7.67 -13.27 -5.40
CA VAL A 258 7.85 -14.71 -5.20
C VAL A 258 8.06 -15.04 -3.72
N ARG A 259 8.89 -14.26 -3.01
CA ARG A 259 9.09 -14.40 -1.55
C ARG A 259 7.78 -14.35 -0.75
N SER A 260 6.77 -13.62 -1.24
CA SER A 260 5.47 -13.51 -0.58
C SER A 260 4.64 -14.81 -0.65
N VAL A 261 4.95 -15.70 -1.60
CA VAL A 261 4.24 -16.96 -1.84
C VAL A 261 5.06 -18.22 -1.56
N LEU A 262 6.34 -18.10 -1.18
CA LEU A 262 7.27 -19.23 -0.97
C LEU A 262 6.77 -20.31 0.01
N ASN A 263 5.94 -19.96 0.99
CA ASN A 263 5.41 -20.94 1.95
C ASN A 263 4.33 -21.88 1.37
N ILE A 264 3.96 -21.71 0.10
CA ILE A 264 2.79 -22.35 -0.51
C ILE A 264 3.20 -23.35 -1.63
N PHE A 265 4.45 -23.32 -2.10
CA PHE A 265 4.90 -24.05 -3.30
C PHE A 265 6.04 -25.04 -3.01
N PRO A 266 6.25 -26.07 -3.88
CA PRO A 266 7.38 -26.97 -3.76
C PRO A 266 8.68 -26.17 -3.76
N GLN A 267 9.40 -26.26 -2.65
CA GLN A 267 10.41 -25.27 -2.28
C GLN A 267 11.67 -25.32 -3.15
N ASP A 268 12.03 -26.50 -3.68
CA ASP A 268 13.40 -26.70 -4.15
C ASP A 268 13.67 -26.06 -5.51
N LYS A 269 12.77 -26.19 -6.49
CA LYS A 269 12.90 -25.53 -7.79
C LYS A 269 12.76 -24.00 -7.70
N PHE A 270 11.90 -23.52 -6.81
CA PHE A 270 11.75 -22.08 -6.57
C PHE A 270 12.96 -21.48 -5.86
N LYS A 271 13.58 -22.21 -4.92
CA LYS A 271 14.84 -21.79 -4.28
C LYS A 271 15.94 -21.58 -5.31
N GLU A 272 16.05 -22.48 -6.29
CA GLU A 272 17.03 -22.36 -7.37
C GLU A 272 16.79 -21.12 -8.25
N VAL A 273 15.57 -20.94 -8.75
CA VAL A 273 15.20 -19.75 -9.56
C VAL A 273 15.43 -18.46 -8.77
N MET A 274 15.04 -18.43 -7.49
CA MET A 274 15.26 -17.28 -6.61
C MET A 274 16.75 -16.99 -6.39
N LYS A 275 17.55 -18.03 -6.16
CA LYS A 275 19.01 -17.90 -6.02
C LYS A 275 19.61 -17.30 -7.29
N ASN A 276 19.25 -17.82 -8.45
CA ASN A 276 19.76 -17.32 -9.74
C ASN A 276 19.38 -15.86 -9.99
N LEU A 277 18.15 -15.47 -9.64
CA LEU A 277 17.69 -14.08 -9.74
C LEU A 277 18.44 -13.14 -8.80
N GLU A 278 18.62 -13.54 -7.54
CA GLU A 278 19.33 -12.75 -6.52
C GLU A 278 20.81 -12.59 -6.88
N GLU A 279 21.47 -13.67 -7.30
CA GLU A 279 22.86 -13.66 -7.76
C GLU A 279 23.01 -12.82 -9.04
N GLY A 280 22.14 -13.02 -10.04
CA GLY A 280 22.15 -12.26 -11.29
C GLY A 280 21.98 -10.75 -11.07
N THR A 281 21.04 -10.37 -10.20
CA THR A 281 20.80 -8.97 -9.84
C THR A 281 22.02 -8.35 -9.15
N LEU A 282 22.63 -9.07 -8.21
CA LEU A 282 23.83 -8.63 -7.50
C LEU A 282 25.03 -8.47 -8.47
N GLN A 283 25.24 -9.43 -9.35
CA GLN A 283 26.32 -9.39 -10.34
C GLN A 283 26.15 -8.23 -11.32
N LEU A 284 24.93 -8.04 -11.85
CA LEU A 284 24.64 -6.92 -12.77
C LEU A 284 24.81 -5.57 -12.06
N ARG A 285 24.44 -5.47 -10.77
CA ARG A 285 24.63 -4.25 -9.97
C ARG A 285 26.11 -3.89 -9.82
N ARG A 286 26.95 -4.86 -9.47
CA ARG A 286 28.41 -4.67 -9.39
C ARG A 286 28.99 -4.20 -10.71
N GLN A 287 28.61 -4.84 -11.82
CA GLN A 287 29.08 -4.44 -13.16
C GLN A 287 28.57 -3.05 -13.56
N SER A 288 27.32 -2.73 -13.24
CA SER A 288 26.74 -1.40 -13.50
C SER A 288 27.47 -0.30 -12.72
N GLU A 289 27.91 -0.60 -11.50
CA GLU A 289 28.68 0.34 -10.69
C GLU A 289 30.10 0.56 -11.25
N LEU A 290 30.77 -0.50 -11.71
CA LEU A 290 32.05 -0.37 -12.42
C LEU A 290 31.90 0.50 -13.67
N ALA A 291 30.86 0.26 -14.47
CA ALA A 291 30.56 1.06 -15.65
C ALA A 291 30.29 2.54 -15.35
N ARG A 292 29.59 2.84 -14.25
CA ARG A 292 29.40 4.24 -13.81
C ARG A 292 30.72 4.91 -13.44
N ARG A 293 31.61 4.23 -12.72
CA ARG A 293 32.93 4.79 -12.36
C ARG A 293 33.77 5.10 -13.60
N VAL A 294 33.71 4.25 -14.63
CA VAL A 294 34.38 4.50 -15.92
C VAL A 294 33.80 5.74 -16.62
N LEU A 295 32.48 5.91 -16.60
CA LEU A 295 31.83 7.10 -17.17
C LEU A 295 32.16 8.38 -16.39
N GLU A 296 32.20 8.31 -15.05
CA GLU A 296 32.56 9.43 -14.19
C GLU A 296 34.01 9.86 -14.40
N ALA A 297 34.94 8.89 -14.49
CA ALA A 297 36.35 9.16 -14.75
C ALA A 297 36.62 9.80 -16.13
N ARG A 298 35.69 9.64 -17.09
CA ARG A 298 35.78 10.21 -18.45
C ARG A 298 34.97 11.49 -18.66
N SER A 299 34.22 11.93 -17.65
CA SER A 299 33.41 13.15 -17.69
C SER A 299 34.09 14.35 -17.01
N TYR A 300 35.30 14.16 -16.47
CA TYR A 300 36.25 15.18 -16.02
C TYR A 300 37.40 15.26 -17.02
#